data_AF-A0A1F6G760-F1
#
_entry.id   AF-A0A1F6G760-F1
#
_cell.length_a   1.000
_cell.length_b   1.000
_cell.length_c   1.000
_cell.angle_alpha   90.00
_cell.angle_beta   90.00
_cell.angle_gamma   90.00
#
_symmetry.space_group_name_H-M   'P 1'
#
loop_
_entity.id
_entity.type
_entity.pdbx_description
1 polymer ?
#
loop_
_entity_poly.entity_id
_entity_poly.type
_entity_poly.pdbx_seq_one_letter_code
_entity_poly.pdbx_strand_id
1 'polypeptide(L)'
;MGSLPEIHDKIAQSKGSFKKVVENSQIAQEEGIRVAVNMVVSKMNLSNIKETARIVSSIGVKMFSATKAGCPGNCSDFSQFSLSKSEFRQYLRDLRESGEEFDLAIDALEGYPLCGIGDLDYHYSFIGRRCYAGVTTMTIASDGEVRPCSHLDESYGNLFMEDLKKIWVRMETWRNGAFLPVICKSCTLSQVCGGGCRMEAKMRNGDLSSADPYSSPEDAERSFSSLQKHREKMPSKKPIKDFEIKSYRYRREPFGITVLAGKSRAFLNDAGFELLKQLEVGIRYSPGDKRIQWGTIDSDSFVDGIVRRGIAIAK
;
A
#
# COMPACT_ATOMS: atom_id res chain seq x y z
N MET A 1 16.38 -9.32 -4.04
CA MET A 1 17.03 -10.64 -3.97
C MET A 1 16.74 -11.38 -5.27
N GLY A 2 17.75 -11.86 -5.99
CA GLY A 2 17.57 -12.94 -6.98
C GLY A 2 17.82 -14.29 -6.30
N SER A 3 17.28 -15.38 -6.85
CA SER A 3 17.46 -16.72 -6.27
C SER A 3 18.86 -17.30 -6.44
N LEU A 4 19.59 -16.85 -7.46
CA LEU A 4 20.97 -17.26 -7.71
C LEU A 4 21.94 -16.22 -7.13
N PRO A 5 23.01 -16.63 -6.42
CA PRO A 5 24.02 -15.70 -5.93
C PRO A 5 24.56 -14.75 -7.00
N GLU A 6 24.81 -15.26 -8.21
CA GLU A 6 25.30 -14.45 -9.33
C GLU A 6 24.31 -13.36 -9.76
N ILE A 7 23.01 -13.69 -9.86
CA ILE A 7 21.97 -12.73 -10.22
C ILE A 7 21.79 -11.71 -9.09
N HIS A 8 21.74 -12.17 -7.85
CA HIS A 8 21.59 -11.30 -6.69
C HIS A 8 22.76 -10.31 -6.61
N ASP A 9 23.99 -10.81 -6.61
CA ASP A 9 25.21 -10.00 -6.47
C ASP A 9 25.35 -9.02 -7.65
N LYS A 10 24.95 -9.45 -8.86
CA LYS A 10 24.87 -8.57 -10.04
C LYS A 10 23.84 -7.45 -9.84
N ILE A 11 22.65 -7.74 -9.33
CA ILE A 11 21.64 -6.69 -9.07
C ILE A 11 22.09 -5.77 -7.93
N ALA A 12 22.66 -6.33 -6.86
CA ALA A 12 23.14 -5.59 -5.70
C ALA A 12 24.46 -4.85 -5.95
N GLN A 13 25.12 -5.11 -7.09
CA GLN A 13 26.47 -4.61 -7.42
C GLN A 13 27.48 -4.88 -6.29
N SER A 14 27.36 -6.04 -5.63
CA SER A 14 28.17 -6.40 -4.46
C SER A 14 28.42 -7.90 -4.41
N LYS A 15 29.65 -8.33 -4.67
CA LYS A 15 30.04 -9.75 -4.58
C LYS A 15 29.87 -10.30 -3.16
N GLY A 16 29.28 -11.47 -3.04
CA GLY A 16 28.96 -12.16 -1.80
C GLY A 16 27.78 -11.57 -1.02
N SER A 17 27.02 -10.62 -1.58
CA SER A 17 25.90 -10.02 -0.85
C SER A 17 24.76 -11.01 -0.63
N PHE A 18 24.51 -11.93 -1.55
CA PHE A 18 23.52 -13.00 -1.36
C PHE A 18 23.79 -13.78 -0.07
N LYS A 19 25.02 -14.29 0.07
CA LYS A 19 25.45 -15.07 1.24
C LYS A 19 25.27 -14.26 2.53
N LYS A 20 25.74 -13.01 2.54
CA LYS A 20 25.61 -12.11 3.69
C LYS A 20 24.15 -11.86 4.08
N VAL A 21 23.26 -11.66 3.11
CA VAL A 21 21.83 -11.43 3.40
C VAL A 21 21.19 -12.66 4.02
N VAL A 22 21.51 -13.86 3.53
CA VAL A 22 21.02 -15.12 4.11
C VAL A 22 21.54 -15.31 5.54
N GLU A 23 22.85 -15.21 5.75
CA GLU A 23 23.49 -15.38 7.07
C GLU A 23 22.95 -14.36 8.08
N ASN A 24 22.89 -13.07 7.71
CA ASN A 24 22.38 -12.03 8.61
C ASN A 24 20.88 -12.17 8.90
N SER A 25 20.10 -12.74 7.98
CA SER A 25 18.69 -13.03 8.23
C SER A 25 18.53 -14.15 9.26
N GLN A 26 19.41 -15.14 9.25
CA GLN A 26 19.41 -16.22 10.25
C GLN A 26 19.83 -15.70 11.62
N ILE A 27 20.94 -14.95 11.70
CA ILE A 27 21.41 -14.31 12.95
C ILE A 27 20.32 -13.43 13.55
N ALA A 28 19.65 -12.59 12.74
CA ALA A 28 18.56 -11.74 13.22
C ALA A 28 17.41 -12.57 13.81
N GLN A 29 17.04 -13.69 13.19
CA GLN A 29 15.99 -14.58 13.70
C GLN A 29 16.40 -15.28 15.00
N GLU A 30 17.66 -15.72 15.12
CA GLU A 30 18.22 -16.31 16.35
C GLU A 30 18.15 -15.35 17.53
N GLU A 31 18.35 -14.06 17.28
CA GLU A 31 18.20 -12.97 18.27
C GLU A 31 16.73 -12.52 18.48
N GLY A 32 15.76 -13.23 17.90
CA GLY A 32 14.32 -12.93 18.04
C GLY A 32 13.85 -11.71 17.24
N ILE A 33 14.66 -11.20 16.30
CA ILE A 33 14.27 -10.11 15.40
C ILE A 33 13.45 -10.70 14.25
N ARG A 34 12.25 -10.14 14.05
CA ARG A 34 11.39 -10.55 12.93
C ARG A 34 11.98 -10.04 11.62
N VAL A 35 12.25 -10.97 10.70
CA VAL A 35 12.75 -10.69 9.36
C VAL A 35 11.63 -10.83 8.33
N ALA A 36 11.63 -9.93 7.35
CA ALA A 36 10.85 -10.02 6.12
C ALA A 36 11.78 -9.79 4.94
N VAL A 37 11.59 -10.53 3.85
CA VAL A 37 12.43 -10.40 2.65
C VAL A 37 11.63 -9.69 1.56
N ASN A 38 12.24 -8.69 0.91
CA ASN A 38 11.69 -8.06 -0.29
C ASN A 38 12.57 -8.36 -1.51
N MET A 39 11.98 -8.93 -2.56
CA MET A 39 12.60 -9.08 -3.88
C MET A 39 12.21 -7.90 -4.78
N VAL A 40 13.19 -7.21 -5.35
CA VAL A 40 12.93 -6.27 -6.45
C VAL A 40 12.82 -7.06 -7.77
N VAL A 41 11.66 -7.00 -8.42
CA VAL A 41 11.33 -7.78 -9.63
C VAL A 41 11.45 -6.92 -10.88
N SER A 42 12.24 -7.37 -11.84
CA SER A 42 12.40 -6.78 -13.16
C SER A 42 12.36 -7.88 -14.22
N LYS A 43 12.42 -7.51 -15.50
CA LYS A 43 12.57 -8.49 -16.59
C LYS A 43 13.73 -9.47 -16.37
N MET A 44 14.81 -9.02 -15.71
CA MET A 44 16.01 -9.81 -15.52
C MET A 44 15.85 -10.99 -14.56
N ASN A 45 14.87 -10.93 -13.66
CA ASN A 45 14.71 -11.91 -12.59
C ASN A 45 13.24 -12.31 -12.33
N LEU A 46 12.33 -11.97 -13.23
CA LEU A 46 10.91 -12.33 -13.14
C LEU A 46 10.71 -13.83 -12.92
N SER A 47 11.44 -14.66 -13.67
CA SER A 47 11.38 -16.12 -13.58
C SER A 47 11.93 -16.70 -12.28
N ASN A 48 12.51 -15.87 -11.39
CA ASN A 48 13.13 -16.32 -10.14
C ASN A 48 12.25 -16.16 -8.91
N ILE A 49 11.01 -15.66 -9.04
CA ILE A 49 10.13 -15.40 -7.89
C ILE A 49 9.90 -16.68 -7.07
N LYS A 50 9.48 -17.78 -7.71
CA LYS A 50 9.19 -19.05 -7.04
C LYS A 50 10.39 -19.62 -6.31
N GLU A 51 11.54 -19.65 -6.98
CA GLU A 51 12.78 -20.14 -6.37
C GLU A 51 13.26 -19.22 -5.22
N THR A 52 13.08 -17.91 -5.34
CA THR A 52 13.40 -16.97 -4.25
C THR A 52 12.49 -17.23 -3.06
N ALA A 53 11.19 -17.45 -3.28
CA ALA A 53 10.26 -17.81 -2.22
C ALA A 53 10.63 -19.12 -1.52
N ARG A 54 11.04 -20.15 -2.28
CA ARG A 54 11.56 -21.42 -1.73
C ARG A 54 12.75 -21.17 -0.79
N ILE A 55 13.70 -20.33 -1.22
CA ILE A 55 14.86 -19.96 -0.39
C ILE A 55 14.42 -19.22 0.88
N VAL A 56 13.54 -18.23 0.75
CA VAL A 56 13.01 -17.46 1.89
C VAL A 56 12.32 -18.36 2.91
N SER A 57 11.49 -19.30 2.45
CA SER A 57 10.85 -20.29 3.33
C SER A 57 11.88 -21.21 4.00
N SER A 58 12.91 -21.67 3.26
CA SER A 58 13.95 -22.57 3.79
C SER A 58 14.81 -21.96 4.89
N ILE A 59 14.94 -20.63 4.94
CA ILE A 59 15.70 -19.92 5.99
C ILE A 59 14.82 -19.51 7.18
N GLY A 60 13.56 -19.98 7.24
CA GLY A 60 12.64 -19.76 8.35
C GLY A 60 11.83 -18.46 8.29
N VAL A 61 12.06 -17.61 7.28
CA VAL A 61 11.35 -16.33 7.13
C VAL A 61 9.90 -16.59 6.72
N LYS A 62 8.95 -15.91 7.39
CA LYS A 62 7.50 -16.09 7.18
C LYS A 62 6.84 -15.03 6.30
N MET A 63 7.56 -13.96 5.95
CA MET A 63 7.05 -12.87 5.12
C MET A 63 7.95 -12.65 3.90
N PHE A 64 7.40 -12.91 2.72
CA PHE A 64 8.05 -12.68 1.44
C PHE A 64 7.30 -11.64 0.63
N SER A 65 7.86 -10.45 0.53
CA SER A 65 7.40 -9.45 -0.42
C SER A 65 8.17 -9.56 -1.72
N ALA A 66 7.50 -9.28 -2.83
CA ALA A 66 8.18 -8.97 -4.07
C ALA A 66 7.57 -7.71 -4.65
N THR A 67 8.41 -6.74 -5.00
CA THR A 67 8.02 -5.40 -5.46
C THR A 67 8.64 -5.18 -6.83
N LYS A 68 7.83 -4.78 -7.80
CA LYS A 68 8.33 -4.50 -9.14
C LYS A 68 9.34 -3.35 -9.09
N ALA A 69 10.40 -3.44 -9.88
CA ALA A 69 11.35 -2.36 -10.07
C ALA A 69 10.61 -1.15 -10.68
N GLY A 70 10.63 -0.03 -9.96
CA GLY A 70 10.08 1.24 -10.43
C GLY A 70 11.11 2.05 -11.19
N CYS A 71 10.68 2.80 -12.21
CA CYS A 71 11.58 3.68 -12.95
C CYS A 71 12.09 4.80 -12.02
N PRO A 72 13.40 4.89 -11.75
CA PRO A 72 13.95 5.96 -10.93
C PRO A 72 13.78 7.30 -11.63
N GLY A 73 13.50 8.36 -10.88
CA GLY A 73 13.28 9.70 -11.44
C GLY A 73 14.49 10.28 -12.20
N ASN A 74 15.69 9.74 -11.96
CA ASN A 74 16.95 10.14 -12.59
C ASN A 74 17.43 9.15 -13.68
N CYS A 75 16.57 8.23 -14.15
CA CYS A 75 16.91 7.23 -15.15
C CYS A 75 16.42 7.64 -16.55
N SER A 76 17.32 7.69 -17.54
CA SER A 76 16.99 8.04 -18.92
C SER A 76 16.38 6.89 -19.73
N ASP A 77 16.76 5.64 -19.43
CA ASP A 77 16.20 4.45 -20.07
C ASP A 77 16.06 3.31 -19.06
N PHE A 78 14.82 2.93 -18.77
CA PHE A 78 14.45 1.86 -17.86
C PHE A 78 13.83 0.64 -18.57
N SER A 79 13.85 0.62 -19.92
CA SER A 79 13.15 -0.37 -20.75
C SER A 79 13.62 -1.81 -20.50
N GLN A 80 14.93 -2.00 -20.25
CA GLN A 80 15.55 -3.30 -19.97
C GLN A 80 15.07 -3.93 -18.65
N PHE A 81 14.62 -3.11 -17.69
CA PHE A 81 14.14 -3.56 -16.38
C PHE A 81 12.61 -3.61 -16.32
N SER A 82 11.95 -2.71 -17.05
CA SER A 82 10.49 -2.53 -17.04
C SER A 82 9.73 -3.76 -17.50
N LEU A 83 8.84 -4.26 -16.66
CA LEU A 83 7.87 -5.29 -17.06
C LEU A 83 6.84 -4.69 -18.05
N SER A 84 6.46 -5.49 -19.05
CA SER A 84 5.22 -5.32 -19.81
C SER A 84 3.98 -5.61 -18.95
N LYS A 85 2.78 -5.29 -19.44
CA LYS A 85 1.53 -5.55 -18.71
C LYS A 85 1.30 -7.06 -18.47
N SER A 86 1.64 -7.91 -19.43
CA SER A 86 1.56 -9.37 -19.28
C SER A 86 2.57 -9.90 -18.25
N GLU A 87 3.83 -9.44 -18.32
CA GLU A 87 4.86 -9.79 -17.34
C GLU A 87 4.50 -9.29 -15.93
N PHE A 88 3.87 -8.13 -15.80
CA PHE A 88 3.36 -7.63 -14.52
C PHE A 88 2.29 -8.56 -13.92
N ARG A 89 1.32 -9.02 -14.73
CA ARG A 89 0.31 -9.99 -14.29
C ARG A 89 0.92 -11.36 -13.97
N GLN A 90 1.94 -11.78 -14.71
CA GLN A 90 2.71 -12.98 -14.40
C GLN A 90 3.40 -12.86 -13.04
N TYR A 91 4.08 -11.75 -12.77
CA TYR A 91 4.72 -11.49 -11.48
C TYR A 91 3.75 -11.63 -10.30
N LEU A 92 2.56 -11.03 -10.40
CA LEU A 92 1.55 -11.13 -9.32
C LEU A 92 1.05 -12.56 -9.13
N ARG A 93 0.91 -13.32 -10.23
CA ARG A 93 0.53 -14.74 -10.18
C ARG A 93 1.61 -15.57 -9.52
N ASP A 94 2.85 -15.45 -9.97
CA ASP A 94 3.99 -16.20 -9.44
C ASP A 94 4.20 -15.93 -7.94
N LEU A 95 4.05 -14.67 -7.51
CA LEU A 95 4.14 -14.30 -6.09
C LEU A 95 2.99 -14.91 -5.28
N ARG A 96 1.75 -14.86 -5.80
CA ARG A 96 0.57 -15.46 -5.16
C ARG A 96 0.73 -16.96 -4.98
N GLU A 97 1.07 -17.67 -6.04
CA GLU A 97 1.27 -19.12 -6.03
C GLU A 97 2.41 -19.50 -5.09
N SER A 98 3.49 -18.73 -5.05
CA SER A 98 4.60 -18.95 -4.12
C SER A 98 4.18 -18.83 -2.65
N GLY A 99 3.26 -17.91 -2.34
CA GLY A 99 2.71 -17.77 -0.99
C GLY A 99 1.97 -19.02 -0.53
N GLU A 100 1.17 -19.61 -1.43
CA GLU A 100 0.43 -20.85 -1.16
C GLU A 100 1.34 -22.07 -1.10
N GLU A 101 2.28 -22.19 -2.03
CA GLU A 101 3.17 -23.35 -2.14
C GLU A 101 4.14 -23.47 -0.96
N PHE A 102 4.65 -22.34 -0.45
CA PHE A 102 5.70 -22.32 0.57
C PHE A 102 5.24 -21.86 1.96
N ASP A 103 3.93 -21.72 2.18
CA ASP A 103 3.32 -21.21 3.43
C ASP A 103 3.93 -19.87 3.87
N LEU A 104 3.95 -18.90 2.95
CA LEU A 104 4.51 -17.57 3.15
C LEU A 104 3.40 -16.53 3.14
N ALA A 105 3.44 -15.60 4.11
CA ALA A 105 2.73 -14.34 3.95
C ALA A 105 3.39 -13.54 2.82
N ILE A 106 2.59 -13.01 1.91
CA ILE A 106 3.07 -12.28 0.73
C ILE A 106 2.53 -10.86 0.68
N ASP A 107 3.30 -9.96 0.09
CA ASP A 107 2.88 -8.58 -0.17
C ASP A 107 3.65 -7.99 -1.36
N ALA A 108 3.09 -6.95 -1.97
CA ALA A 108 3.82 -6.04 -2.83
C ALA A 108 3.95 -4.71 -2.07
N LEU A 109 5.16 -4.19 -1.87
CA LEU A 109 5.33 -3.02 -1.00
C LEU A 109 4.87 -1.69 -1.63
N GLU A 110 4.21 -1.76 -2.79
CA GLU A 110 3.67 -0.63 -3.56
C GLU A 110 2.17 -0.80 -3.82
N GLY A 111 1.50 0.30 -4.14
CA GLY A 111 0.11 0.28 -4.60
C GLY A 111 0.05 0.22 -6.12
N TYR A 112 -0.61 -0.80 -6.66
CA TYR A 112 -0.77 -0.97 -8.10
C TYR A 112 -2.16 -0.55 -8.58
N PRO A 113 -2.33 -0.13 -9.85
CA PRO A 113 -3.65 0.15 -10.40
C PRO A 113 -4.51 -1.13 -10.37
N LEU A 114 -5.64 -1.07 -9.67
CA LEU A 114 -6.51 -2.25 -9.47
C LEU A 114 -7.00 -2.86 -10.78
N CYS A 115 -7.32 -2.03 -11.78
CA CYS A 115 -7.67 -2.51 -13.11
C CYS A 115 -6.49 -3.19 -13.83
N GLY A 116 -5.25 -2.81 -13.51
CA GLY A 116 -4.04 -3.45 -14.01
C GLY A 116 -3.81 -4.85 -13.46
N ILE A 117 -4.09 -5.05 -12.16
CA ILE A 117 -4.05 -6.36 -11.49
C ILE A 117 -5.02 -7.34 -12.17
N GLY A 118 -6.22 -6.87 -12.52
CA GLY A 118 -7.24 -7.68 -13.20
C GLY A 118 -8.13 -8.44 -12.20
N ASP A 119 -7.92 -9.76 -12.08
CA ASP A 119 -8.72 -10.64 -11.22
C ASP A 119 -8.42 -10.41 -9.73
N LEU A 120 -9.16 -9.49 -9.11
CA LEU A 120 -8.90 -9.08 -7.73
C LEU A 120 -9.28 -10.18 -6.71
N ASP A 121 -10.23 -11.06 -7.02
CA ASP A 121 -10.57 -12.20 -6.18
C ASP A 121 -9.37 -13.15 -6.04
N TYR A 122 -8.71 -13.46 -7.17
CA TYR A 122 -7.51 -14.31 -7.17
C TYR A 122 -6.28 -13.59 -6.58
N HIS A 123 -6.15 -12.29 -6.81
CA HIS A 123 -5.02 -11.46 -6.40
C HIS A 123 -5.30 -10.63 -5.14
N TYR A 124 -6.14 -11.15 -4.23
CA TYR A 124 -6.67 -10.35 -3.12
C TYR A 124 -5.61 -9.82 -2.14
N SER A 125 -4.46 -10.50 -2.04
CA SER A 125 -3.32 -10.08 -1.22
C SER A 125 -2.73 -8.73 -1.65
N PHE A 126 -3.05 -8.24 -2.86
CA PHE A 126 -2.46 -7.03 -3.42
C PHE A 126 -3.44 -5.83 -3.48
N ILE A 127 -4.66 -5.95 -2.96
CA ILE A 127 -5.71 -4.91 -3.07
C ILE A 127 -5.68 -3.87 -1.91
N GLY A 128 -4.68 -3.96 -1.01
CA GLY A 128 -4.65 -3.19 0.24
C GLY A 128 -3.86 -1.87 0.22
N ARG A 129 -3.19 -1.55 -0.89
CA ARG A 129 -2.25 -0.41 -0.97
C ARG A 129 -2.67 0.59 -2.04
N ARG A 130 -2.52 1.87 -1.71
CA ARG A 130 -2.66 3.00 -2.63
C ARG A 130 -1.59 4.04 -2.35
N CYS A 131 -1.44 5.02 -3.24
CA CYS A 131 -0.50 6.12 -3.03
C CYS A 131 -0.85 6.92 -1.76
N TYR A 132 0.13 7.08 -0.87
CA TYR A 132 0.01 7.90 0.35
C TYR A 132 0.85 9.18 0.31
N ALA A 133 1.56 9.40 -0.81
CA ALA A 133 2.46 10.52 -0.99
C ALA A 133 1.74 11.84 -0.77
N GLY A 134 2.22 12.68 0.15
CA GLY A 134 1.59 13.95 0.51
C GLY A 134 0.18 13.81 1.11
N VAL A 135 -0.30 12.59 1.38
CA VAL A 135 -1.60 12.31 2.03
C VAL A 135 -1.36 11.93 3.49
N THR A 136 -0.67 10.83 3.76
CA THR A 136 -0.32 10.41 5.13
C THR A 136 1.18 10.25 5.36
N THR A 137 1.98 10.41 4.30
CA THR A 137 3.42 10.20 4.33
C THR A 137 4.16 11.29 3.56
N MET A 138 5.37 11.59 4.01
CA MET A 138 6.43 12.28 3.27
C MET A 138 7.75 11.60 3.61
N THR A 139 8.77 11.84 2.80
CA THR A 139 10.14 11.36 2.95
C THR A 139 11.03 12.55 3.28
N ILE A 140 11.96 12.38 4.21
CA ILE A 140 12.99 13.35 4.54
C ILE A 140 14.32 12.65 4.22
N ALA A 141 15.08 13.20 3.27
CA ALA A 141 16.41 12.71 2.92
C ALA A 141 17.45 13.14 3.97
N SER A 142 18.64 12.52 3.94
CA SER A 142 19.72 12.78 4.90
C SER A 142 20.27 14.20 4.86
N ASP A 143 20.11 14.88 3.72
CA ASP A 143 20.46 16.29 3.49
C ASP A 143 19.33 17.26 3.88
N GLY A 144 18.22 16.75 4.44
CA GLY A 144 17.08 17.52 4.88
C GLY A 144 16.03 17.75 3.79
N GLU A 145 16.28 17.36 2.52
CA GLU A 145 15.31 17.53 1.43
C GLU A 145 14.04 16.72 1.70
N VAL A 146 12.88 17.37 1.56
CA VAL A 146 11.58 16.78 1.91
C VAL A 146 10.73 16.58 0.67
N ARG A 147 10.23 15.36 0.49
CA ARG A 147 9.46 14.93 -0.69
C ARG A 147 8.18 14.21 -0.27
N PRO A 148 7.08 14.25 -1.02
CA PRO A 148 5.87 13.51 -0.70
C PRO A 148 6.07 11.99 -0.84
N CYS A 149 6.96 11.54 -1.73
CA CYS A 149 7.32 10.15 -1.98
C CYS A 149 8.85 10.01 -2.09
N SER A 150 9.41 8.89 -1.65
CA SER A 150 10.85 8.58 -1.78
C SER A 150 11.32 8.47 -3.23
N HIS A 151 10.40 8.19 -4.15
CA HIS A 151 10.68 8.08 -5.58
C HIS A 151 10.61 9.41 -6.32
N LEU A 152 10.06 10.47 -5.71
CA LEU A 152 9.96 11.77 -6.38
C LEU A 152 11.35 12.38 -6.54
N ASP A 153 11.61 12.89 -7.74
CA ASP A 153 12.83 13.57 -8.18
C ASP A 153 12.83 15.08 -7.88
N GLU A 154 11.78 15.56 -7.23
CA GLU A 154 11.55 16.96 -6.88
C GLU A 154 11.41 17.12 -5.36
N SER A 155 12.01 18.19 -4.84
CA SER A 155 11.91 18.58 -3.44
C SER A 155 10.86 19.66 -3.22
N TYR A 156 10.21 19.58 -2.06
CA TYR A 156 9.19 20.54 -1.63
C TYR A 156 9.72 21.45 -0.52
N GLY A 157 11.02 21.39 -0.19
CA GLY A 157 11.66 22.21 0.83
C GLY A 157 12.69 21.42 1.64
N ASN A 158 13.46 22.10 2.48
CA ASN A 158 14.49 21.50 3.30
C ASN A 158 14.20 21.69 4.79
N LEU A 159 14.15 20.60 5.55
CA LEU A 159 13.84 20.59 6.98
C LEU A 159 14.83 21.41 7.83
N PHE A 160 16.07 21.57 7.38
CA PHE A 160 17.07 22.36 8.10
C PHE A 160 16.89 23.87 7.91
N MET A 161 16.11 24.29 6.91
CA MET A 161 15.93 25.69 6.54
C MET A 161 14.56 26.26 6.94
N GLU A 162 13.56 25.41 7.12
CA GLU A 162 12.19 25.85 7.37
C GLU A 162 11.30 24.81 8.07
N ASP A 163 10.15 25.27 8.55
CA ASP A 163 9.20 24.43 9.28
C ASP A 163 8.61 23.33 8.39
N LEU A 164 8.68 22.07 8.86
CA LEU A 164 8.08 20.92 8.20
C LEU A 164 6.59 21.11 7.86
N LYS A 165 5.86 21.89 8.67
CA LYS A 165 4.45 22.22 8.41
C LYS A 165 4.27 23.03 7.13
N LYS A 166 5.16 23.98 6.85
CA LYS A 166 5.13 24.80 5.61
C LYS A 166 5.43 23.94 4.39
N ILE A 167 6.43 23.07 4.49
CA ILE A 167 6.77 22.08 3.45
C ILE A 167 5.57 21.16 3.17
N TRP A 168 4.93 20.62 4.22
CA TRP A 168 3.76 19.75 4.09
C TRP A 168 2.57 20.41 3.38
N VAL A 169 2.30 21.69 3.68
CA VAL A 169 1.22 22.45 3.02
C VAL A 169 1.46 22.55 1.52
N ARG A 170 2.71 22.77 1.08
CA ARG A 170 3.05 22.82 -0.35
C ARG A 170 2.75 21.52 -1.11
N MET A 171 2.67 20.38 -0.42
CA MET A 171 2.31 19.08 -1.01
C MET A 171 0.80 18.89 -1.22
N GLU A 172 -0.04 19.92 -1.06
CA GLU A 172 -1.50 19.83 -1.18
C GLU A 172 -1.99 19.21 -2.49
N THR A 173 -1.29 19.48 -3.60
CA THR A 173 -1.59 18.93 -4.93
C THR A 173 -1.58 17.39 -4.98
N TRP A 174 -0.82 16.75 -4.10
CA TRP A 174 -0.77 15.29 -3.99
C TRP A 174 -2.02 14.68 -3.35
N ARG A 175 -2.78 15.47 -2.62
CA ARG A 175 -3.94 15.01 -1.83
C ARG A 175 -5.26 15.66 -2.23
N ASN A 176 -5.27 16.59 -3.18
CA ASN A 176 -6.48 17.21 -3.72
C ASN A 176 -6.96 16.58 -5.06
N GLY A 177 -6.27 15.55 -5.55
CA GLY A 177 -6.60 14.86 -6.80
C GLY A 177 -6.08 15.53 -8.07
N ALA A 178 -5.25 16.57 -7.99
CA ALA A 178 -4.66 17.24 -9.16
C ALA A 178 -3.89 16.27 -10.07
N PHE A 179 -3.19 15.29 -9.49
CA PHE A 179 -2.43 14.27 -10.23
C PHE A 179 -3.24 13.02 -10.60
N LEU A 180 -4.56 13.01 -10.39
CA LEU A 180 -5.38 11.89 -10.85
C LEU A 180 -5.57 11.96 -12.37
N PRO A 181 -5.40 10.84 -13.10
CA PRO A 181 -5.63 10.80 -14.54
C PRO A 181 -7.09 11.10 -14.86
N VAL A 182 -7.33 11.76 -15.99
CA VAL A 182 -8.69 12.12 -16.43
C VAL A 182 -9.63 10.91 -16.41
N ILE A 183 -9.17 9.78 -16.94
CA ILE A 183 -9.91 8.50 -16.95
C ILE A 183 -10.25 7.97 -15.54
N CYS A 184 -9.48 8.34 -14.53
CA CYS A 184 -9.69 7.89 -13.16
C CYS A 184 -10.63 8.81 -12.37
N LYS A 185 -10.83 10.07 -12.80
CA LYS A 185 -11.67 11.03 -12.08
C LYS A 185 -13.14 10.57 -11.97
N SER A 186 -13.63 9.84 -12.96
CA SER A 186 -14.97 9.23 -12.98
C SER A 186 -14.95 7.70 -12.73
N CYS A 187 -13.79 7.11 -12.45
CA CYS A 187 -13.67 5.66 -12.29
C CYS A 187 -14.21 5.20 -10.93
N THR A 188 -15.02 4.14 -10.92
CA THR A 188 -15.60 3.53 -9.71
C THR A 188 -14.54 2.96 -8.75
N LEU A 189 -13.38 2.54 -9.27
CA LEU A 189 -12.26 2.06 -8.47
C LEU A 189 -11.44 3.18 -7.83
N SER A 190 -11.59 4.43 -8.27
CA SER A 190 -10.70 5.55 -7.88
C SER A 190 -10.60 5.75 -6.37
N GLN A 191 -11.71 5.57 -5.66
CA GLN A 191 -11.80 5.72 -4.20
C GLN A 191 -10.90 4.74 -3.45
N VAL A 192 -10.70 3.54 -4.00
CA VAL A 192 -9.85 2.49 -3.40
C VAL A 192 -8.44 2.52 -3.98
N CYS A 193 -8.35 2.66 -5.31
CA CYS A 193 -7.11 2.56 -6.09
C CYS A 193 -6.23 3.82 -6.02
N GLY A 194 -6.81 5.02 -6.06
CA GLY A 194 -6.05 6.28 -6.16
C GLY A 194 -5.32 6.49 -7.49
N GLY A 195 -5.62 5.71 -8.53
CA GLY A 195 -5.12 5.89 -9.90
C GLY A 195 -3.79 5.23 -10.23
N GLY A 196 -3.12 4.57 -9.28
CA GLY A 196 -1.78 3.98 -9.44
C GLY A 196 -0.62 4.94 -9.10
N CYS A 197 0.61 4.54 -9.37
CA CYS A 197 1.81 5.30 -9.02
C CYS A 197 2.00 6.54 -9.93
N ARG A 198 2.09 7.73 -9.32
CA ARG A 198 2.29 8.99 -10.06
C ARG A 198 3.71 9.08 -10.65
N MET A 199 4.70 8.50 -9.96
CA MET A 199 6.08 8.48 -10.47
C MET A 199 6.23 7.59 -11.69
N GLU A 200 5.59 6.43 -11.71
CA GLU A 200 5.56 5.57 -12.91
C GLU A 200 4.87 6.27 -14.08
N ALA A 201 3.76 6.98 -13.82
CA ALA A 201 3.11 7.81 -14.82
C ALA A 201 4.05 8.89 -15.38
N LYS A 202 4.72 9.65 -14.53
CA LYS A 202 5.69 10.68 -14.95
C LYS A 202 6.83 10.09 -15.76
N MET A 203 7.48 9.04 -15.25
CA MET A 203 8.69 8.51 -15.85
C MET A 203 8.44 7.72 -17.13
N ARG A 204 7.28 7.10 -17.28
CA ARG A 204 6.97 6.26 -18.46
C ARG A 204 6.02 6.91 -19.45
N ASN A 205 5.18 7.84 -19.00
CA ASN A 205 4.16 8.51 -19.81
C ASN A 205 4.27 10.05 -19.75
N GLY A 206 5.36 10.61 -19.21
CA GLY A 206 5.76 12.02 -19.32
C GLY A 206 5.18 12.99 -18.28
N ASP A 207 4.12 12.63 -17.56
CA ASP A 207 3.46 13.53 -16.60
C ASP A 207 2.88 12.80 -15.38
N LEU A 208 2.86 13.45 -14.22
CA LEU A 208 2.29 12.89 -12.97
C LEU A 208 0.79 12.60 -13.08
N SER A 209 0.06 13.33 -13.93
CA SER A 209 -1.37 13.16 -14.20
C SER A 209 -1.64 12.14 -15.31
N SER A 210 -0.63 11.60 -15.97
CA SER A 210 -0.81 10.49 -16.91
C SER A 210 -1.29 9.22 -16.20
N ALA A 211 -1.88 8.30 -16.97
CA ALA A 211 -2.23 6.98 -16.45
C ALA A 211 -0.99 6.22 -15.98
N ASP A 212 -1.11 5.44 -14.90
CA ASP A 212 -0.06 4.48 -14.55
C ASP A 212 0.10 3.48 -15.71
N PRO A 213 1.32 3.16 -16.16
CA PRO A 213 1.56 2.33 -17.33
C PRO A 213 1.09 0.87 -17.20
N TYR A 214 0.76 0.42 -15.98
CA TYR A 214 0.13 -0.88 -15.75
C TYR A 214 -1.39 -0.81 -15.68
N SER A 215 -1.99 0.38 -15.80
CA SER A 215 -3.45 0.55 -15.85
C SER A 215 -4.06 -0.21 -17.04
N SER A 216 -5.25 -0.74 -16.82
CA SER A 216 -6.05 -1.44 -17.82
C SER A 216 -7.49 -0.95 -17.75
N PRO A 217 -7.81 0.25 -18.26
CA PRO A 217 -9.15 0.84 -18.13
C PRO A 217 -10.29 -0.09 -18.57
N GLU A 218 -10.05 -0.91 -19.59
CA GLU A 218 -10.93 -1.96 -20.10
C GLU A 218 -11.32 -3.01 -19.04
N ASP A 219 -10.47 -3.25 -18.03
CA ASP A 219 -10.71 -4.21 -16.95
C ASP A 219 -11.35 -3.57 -15.71
N ALA A 220 -11.58 -2.26 -15.69
CA ALA A 220 -12.00 -1.55 -14.47
C ALA A 220 -13.35 -2.04 -13.93
N GLU A 221 -14.34 -2.28 -14.78
CA GLU A 221 -15.67 -2.77 -14.36
C GLU A 221 -15.59 -4.20 -13.80
N ARG A 222 -14.80 -5.07 -14.45
CA ARG A 222 -14.55 -6.43 -13.97
C ARG A 222 -13.86 -6.41 -12.61
N SER A 223 -12.80 -5.62 -12.46
CA SER A 223 -12.08 -5.48 -11.19
C SER A 223 -12.99 -4.92 -10.10
N PHE A 224 -13.85 -3.95 -10.40
CA PHE A 224 -14.84 -3.43 -9.43
C PHE A 224 -15.82 -4.51 -8.97
N SER A 225 -16.35 -5.30 -9.91
CA SER A 225 -17.27 -6.40 -9.59
C SER A 225 -16.60 -7.46 -8.68
N SER A 226 -15.35 -7.79 -8.96
CA SER A 226 -14.55 -8.71 -8.14
C SER A 226 -14.29 -8.16 -6.73
N LEU A 227 -14.00 -6.86 -6.61
CA LEU A 227 -13.86 -6.19 -5.31
C LEU A 227 -15.13 -6.25 -4.46
N GLN A 228 -16.30 -6.07 -5.07
CA GLN A 228 -17.59 -6.16 -4.35
C GLN A 228 -17.84 -7.58 -3.84
N LYS A 229 -17.63 -8.59 -4.69
CA LYS A 229 -17.74 -10.00 -4.29
C LYS A 229 -16.81 -10.33 -3.13
N HIS A 230 -15.58 -9.83 -3.12
CA HIS A 230 -14.66 -10.06 -2.00
C HIS A 230 -15.17 -9.41 -0.71
N ARG A 231 -15.72 -8.19 -0.78
CA ARG A 231 -16.35 -7.52 0.37
C ARG A 231 -17.54 -8.31 0.93
N GLU A 232 -18.30 -8.97 0.07
CA GLU A 232 -19.45 -9.81 0.42
C GLU A 232 -19.02 -11.19 0.96
N LYS A 233 -17.94 -11.78 0.43
CA LYS A 233 -17.38 -13.08 0.84
C LYS A 233 -16.58 -13.04 2.12
N MET A 234 -16.11 -11.87 2.57
CA MET A 234 -15.59 -11.76 3.93
C MET A 234 -16.67 -12.29 4.87
N PRO A 235 -16.38 -13.32 5.69
CA PRO A 235 -17.40 -14.01 6.46
C PRO A 235 -18.24 -12.95 7.18
N SER A 236 -19.57 -13.12 7.19
CA SER A 236 -20.44 -12.26 8.00
C SER A 236 -19.93 -12.39 9.43
N LYS A 237 -19.10 -11.42 9.83
CA LYS A 237 -18.47 -11.47 11.13
C LYS A 237 -19.63 -11.32 12.10
N LYS A 238 -19.61 -12.16 13.14
CA LYS A 238 -20.59 -12.08 14.22
C LYS A 238 -20.78 -10.60 14.55
N PRO A 239 -22.04 -10.13 14.68
CA PRO A 239 -22.30 -8.72 14.95
C PRO A 239 -21.44 -8.28 16.13
N ILE A 240 -20.77 -7.14 15.95
CA ILE A 240 -19.82 -6.62 16.94
C ILE A 240 -20.65 -6.20 18.13
N LYS A 241 -20.62 -7.02 19.20
CA LYS A 241 -21.40 -6.75 20.40
C LYS A 241 -20.87 -5.51 21.10
N ASP A 242 -19.57 -5.51 21.33
CA ASP A 242 -18.86 -4.47 22.03
C ASP A 242 -17.63 -4.04 21.22
N PHE A 243 -17.29 -2.76 21.32
CA PHE A 243 -16.08 -2.20 20.74
C PHE A 243 -15.48 -1.10 21.63
N GLU A 244 -14.20 -0.82 21.41
CA GLU A 244 -13.45 0.17 22.17
C GLU A 244 -12.46 0.89 21.23
N ILE A 245 -12.31 2.20 21.39
CA ILE A 245 -11.25 2.97 20.73
C ILE A 245 -10.08 3.13 21.69
N LYS A 246 -8.88 2.73 21.27
CA LYS A 246 -7.66 2.82 22.10
C LYS A 246 -6.96 4.17 22.03
N SER A 247 -6.90 4.76 20.85
CA SER A 247 -6.31 6.07 20.60
C SER A 247 -6.53 6.42 19.15
N TYR A 248 -6.74 7.70 18.85
CA TYR A 248 -6.64 8.19 17.49
C TYR A 248 -6.16 9.64 17.46
N ARG A 249 -5.60 10.04 16.33
CA ARG A 249 -5.37 11.44 15.96
C ARG A 249 -6.05 11.68 14.63
N TYR A 250 -6.38 12.93 14.34
CA TYR A 250 -7.01 13.28 13.08
C TYR A 250 -6.45 14.58 12.50
N ARG A 251 -6.65 14.75 11.19
CA ARG A 251 -6.37 15.98 10.47
C ARG A 251 -7.48 16.24 9.46
N ARG A 252 -8.02 17.46 9.45
CA ARG A 252 -9.01 17.90 8.46
C ARG A 252 -8.32 18.19 7.13
N GLU A 253 -8.97 17.80 6.05
CA GLU A 253 -8.53 17.91 4.66
C GLU A 253 -9.69 18.44 3.80
N PRO A 254 -9.41 19.00 2.61
CA PRO A 254 -10.47 19.41 1.68
C PRO A 254 -11.43 18.27 1.27
N PHE A 255 -10.96 17.01 1.32
CA PHE A 255 -11.77 15.82 0.99
C PHE A 255 -12.42 15.14 2.22
N GLY A 256 -12.25 15.67 3.43
CA GLY A 256 -12.78 15.10 4.67
C GLY A 256 -11.77 15.05 5.80
N ILE A 257 -11.66 13.91 6.48
CA ILE A 257 -10.81 13.74 7.67
C ILE A 257 -9.92 12.51 7.50
N THR A 258 -8.61 12.71 7.69
CA THR A 258 -7.66 11.62 7.86
C THR A 258 -7.59 11.25 9.33
N VAL A 259 -7.80 9.97 9.67
CA VAL A 259 -7.71 9.42 11.02
C VAL A 259 -6.55 8.42 11.10
N LEU A 260 -5.74 8.55 12.14
CA LEU A 260 -4.64 7.64 12.46
C LEU A 260 -4.91 7.02 13.84
N ALA A 261 -5.09 5.70 13.90
CA ALA A 261 -5.35 4.95 15.13
C ALA A 261 -4.33 3.81 15.27
N GLY A 262 -3.34 3.99 16.15
CA GLY A 262 -2.19 3.08 16.22
C GLY A 262 -1.46 3.01 14.88
N LYS A 263 -1.44 1.82 14.26
CA LYS A 263 -0.86 1.60 12.91
C LYS A 263 -1.89 1.75 11.78
N SER A 264 -3.17 1.85 12.13
CA SER A 264 -4.28 1.88 11.20
C SER A 264 -4.54 3.30 10.71
N ARG A 265 -4.94 3.42 9.44
CA ARG A 265 -5.25 4.70 8.79
C ARG A 265 -6.61 4.60 8.13
N ALA A 266 -7.42 5.63 8.31
CA ALA A 266 -8.75 5.71 7.74
C ALA A 266 -9.04 7.12 7.21
N PHE A 267 -9.94 7.20 6.25
CA PHE A 267 -10.47 8.45 5.73
C PHE A 267 -11.97 8.46 6.00
N LEU A 268 -12.43 9.50 6.68
CA LEU A 268 -13.83 9.70 7.06
C LEU A 268 -14.35 10.98 6.39
N ASN A 269 -15.61 10.97 6.00
CA ASN A 269 -16.33 12.22 5.73
C ASN A 269 -16.70 12.89 7.07
N ASP A 270 -17.26 14.10 6.98
CA ASP A 270 -17.65 14.86 8.18
C ASP A 270 -18.62 14.07 9.07
N ALA A 271 -19.66 13.48 8.49
CA ALA A 271 -20.67 12.73 9.25
C ALA A 271 -20.05 11.56 10.05
N GLY A 272 -19.18 10.76 9.41
CA GLY A 272 -18.49 9.66 10.08
C GLY A 272 -17.51 10.14 11.15
N PHE A 273 -16.89 11.31 10.95
CA PHE A 273 -16.01 11.90 11.95
C PHE A 273 -16.77 12.49 13.15
N GLU A 274 -17.94 13.11 12.94
CA GLU A 274 -18.80 13.58 14.02
C GLU A 274 -19.27 12.42 14.92
N LEU A 275 -19.61 11.26 14.34
CA LEU A 275 -19.87 10.04 15.12
C LEU A 275 -18.62 9.58 15.88
N LEU A 276 -17.46 9.56 15.23
CA LEU A 276 -16.20 9.14 15.87
C LEU A 276 -15.86 10.01 17.09
N LYS A 277 -16.13 11.32 17.05
CA LYS A 277 -15.86 12.23 18.18
C LYS A 277 -16.75 11.99 19.40
N GLN A 278 -17.90 11.35 19.24
CA GLN A 278 -18.76 10.98 20.37
C GLN A 278 -18.22 9.79 21.17
N LEU A 279 -17.24 9.07 20.60
CA LEU A 279 -16.65 7.88 21.21
C LEU A 279 -15.41 8.26 22.02
N GLU A 280 -15.50 8.13 23.34
CA GLU A 280 -14.39 8.37 24.25
C GLU A 280 -13.37 7.23 24.20
N VAL A 281 -12.09 7.60 24.24
CA VAL A 281 -10.98 6.65 24.25
C VAL A 281 -10.99 5.85 25.55
N GLY A 282 -10.82 4.53 25.45
CA GLY A 282 -10.79 3.62 26.60
C GLY A 282 -12.17 3.17 27.10
N ILE A 283 -13.25 3.74 26.56
CA ILE A 283 -14.62 3.37 26.92
C ILE A 283 -15.14 2.29 25.97
N ARG A 284 -15.84 1.31 26.56
CA ARG A 284 -16.54 0.27 25.82
C ARG A 284 -17.94 0.75 25.43
N TYR A 285 -18.29 0.52 24.18
CA TYR A 285 -19.59 0.84 23.59
C TYR A 285 -20.15 -0.39 22.87
N SER A 286 -21.46 -0.39 22.64
CA SER A 286 -22.14 -1.31 21.73
C SER A 286 -22.79 -0.53 20.58
N PRO A 287 -23.10 -1.14 19.41
CA PRO A 287 -23.77 -0.43 18.32
C PRO A 287 -25.08 0.24 18.74
N GLY A 288 -25.82 -0.35 19.68
CA GLY A 288 -27.06 0.21 20.23
C GLY A 288 -26.89 1.18 21.40
N ASP A 289 -25.68 1.67 21.69
CA ASP A 289 -25.42 2.50 22.87
C ASP A 289 -26.11 3.87 22.77
N LYS A 290 -26.98 4.15 23.75
CA LYS A 290 -27.80 5.37 23.80
C LYS A 290 -26.99 6.65 24.06
N ARG A 291 -25.73 6.54 24.47
CA ARG A 291 -24.82 7.68 24.62
C ARG A 291 -24.44 8.28 23.27
N ILE A 292 -24.59 7.52 22.19
CA ILE A 292 -24.21 7.92 20.83
C ILE A 292 -25.46 8.35 20.05
N GLN A 293 -25.38 9.50 19.42
CA GLN A 293 -26.41 10.03 18.53
C GLN A 293 -26.12 9.56 17.09
N TRP A 294 -26.69 8.41 16.72
CA TRP A 294 -26.51 7.78 15.40
C TRP A 294 -27.18 8.53 14.25
N GLY A 295 -28.27 9.27 14.52
CA GLY A 295 -29.04 9.94 13.48
C GLY A 295 -29.64 8.95 12.47
N THR A 296 -29.38 9.17 11.18
CA THR A 296 -29.82 8.27 10.09
C THR A 296 -28.78 7.20 9.73
N ILE A 297 -27.63 7.19 10.39
CA ILE A 297 -26.54 6.26 10.09
C ILE A 297 -26.84 4.92 10.77
N ASP A 298 -26.72 3.85 9.99
CA ASP A 298 -26.79 2.49 10.49
C ASP A 298 -25.61 2.22 11.44
N SER A 299 -25.93 2.02 12.72
CA SER A 299 -24.92 1.89 13.78
C SER A 299 -24.01 0.68 13.58
N ASP A 300 -24.56 -0.46 13.17
CA ASP A 300 -23.81 -1.69 12.92
C ASP A 300 -22.82 -1.52 11.78
N SER A 301 -23.25 -0.92 10.66
CA SER A 301 -22.41 -0.60 9.51
C SER A 301 -21.29 0.39 9.85
N PHE A 302 -21.58 1.41 10.66
CA PHE A 302 -20.54 2.33 11.12
C PHE A 302 -19.51 1.62 12.01
N VAL A 303 -19.96 0.86 13.01
CA VAL A 303 -19.10 0.13 13.95
C VAL A 303 -18.24 -0.89 13.21
N ASP A 304 -18.83 -1.69 12.33
CA ASP A 304 -18.10 -2.59 11.44
C ASP A 304 -17.08 -1.83 10.60
N GLY A 305 -17.47 -0.68 10.05
CA GLY A 305 -16.61 0.19 9.28
C GLY A 305 -15.37 0.69 10.02
N ILE A 306 -15.51 1.15 11.28
CA ILE A 306 -14.37 1.65 12.07
C ILE A 306 -13.52 0.51 12.64
N VAL A 307 -14.10 -0.65 12.95
CA VAL A 307 -13.36 -1.84 13.39
C VAL A 307 -12.56 -2.45 12.25
N ARG A 308 -13.15 -2.59 11.05
CA ARG A 308 -12.43 -3.08 9.86
C ARG A 308 -11.26 -2.20 9.46
N ARG A 309 -11.42 -0.88 9.64
CA ARG A 309 -10.36 0.10 9.40
C ARG A 309 -9.36 0.19 10.55
N GLY A 310 -9.50 -0.64 11.59
CA GLY A 310 -8.60 -0.70 12.74
C GLY A 310 -8.60 0.57 13.61
N ILE A 311 -9.66 1.37 13.52
CA ILE A 311 -9.87 2.55 14.38
C ILE A 311 -10.36 2.11 15.76
N ALA A 312 -11.25 1.10 15.79
CA ALA A 312 -11.76 0.48 17.00
C ALA A 312 -11.41 -1.01 17.06
N ILE A 313 -11.45 -1.58 18.27
CA ILE A 313 -11.18 -2.99 18.55
C ILE A 313 -12.49 -3.63 19.01
N ALA A 314 -12.92 -4.70 18.33
CA ALA A 314 -14.04 -5.52 18.79
C ALA A 314 -13.66 -6.27 20.08
N LYS A 315 -14.61 -6.40 21.01
CA LYS A 315 -14.45 -7.06 22.31
C LYS A 315 -15.31 -8.31 22.44
#